data_AF-A0A7D5BBU1-F1
#
_entry.id   AF-A0A7D5BBU1-F1
#
_cell.length_a   1.000
_cell.length_b   1.000
_cell.length_c   1.000
_cell.angle_alpha   90.00
_cell.angle_beta   90.00
_cell.angle_gamma   90.00
#
_symmetry.space_group_name_H-M   'P 1'
#
loop_
_entity.id
_entity.type
_entity.pdbx_description
1 polymer ?
#
loop_
_entity_poly.entity_id
_entity_poly.type
_entity_poly.pdbx_seq_one_letter_code
_entity_poly.pdbx_strand_id
1 'polypeptide(L)'
;VFAGNDISSEALVSKLAYVKNKKFAINVISKSGTTLEPSIAFREFRILLEEKVGKDRASKFIAATTDARKGLLFELATRKNYTKFIVPDDVGGR
;
A
#
# COMPACT_ATOMS: atom_id res chain seq x y z
N VAL A 1 4.41 -10.75 -4.41
CA VAL A 1 5.39 -9.82 -5.04
C VAL A 1 5.67 -8.73 -4.03
N PHE A 2 6.92 -8.32 -3.88
CA PHE A 2 7.31 -7.17 -3.06
C PHE A 2 7.63 -5.98 -3.97
N ALA A 3 7.12 -4.79 -3.60
CA ALA A 3 7.33 -3.54 -4.30
C ALA A 3 7.46 -2.40 -3.29
N GLY A 4 8.13 -1.30 -3.68
CA GLY A 4 8.37 -0.16 -2.77
C GLY A 4 9.54 -0.35 -1.81
N ASN A 5 10.42 -1.31 -2.10
CA ASN A 5 11.69 -1.58 -1.40
C ASN A 5 12.91 -1.06 -2.18
N ASP A 6 12.68 -0.44 -3.34
CA ASP A 6 13.64 0.18 -4.24
C ASP A 6 12.92 1.30 -5.03
N ILE A 7 13.67 2.14 -5.73
CA ILE A 7 13.14 3.26 -6.54
C ILE A 7 13.18 2.96 -8.05
N SER A 8 13.44 1.71 -8.46
CA SER A 8 13.56 1.37 -9.88
C SER A 8 12.20 1.42 -10.55
N SER A 9 12.05 2.35 -11.50
CA SER A 9 10.86 2.48 -12.34
C SER A 9 10.63 1.22 -13.17
N GLU A 10 11.68 0.64 -13.73
CA GLU A 10 11.60 -0.58 -14.53
C GLU A 10 11.15 -1.78 -13.69
N ALA A 11 11.67 -1.94 -12.47
CA ALA A 11 11.22 -2.98 -11.56
C ALA A 11 9.75 -2.79 -11.17
N LEU A 12 9.32 -1.55 -10.90
CA LEU A 12 7.93 -1.24 -10.59
C LEU A 12 7.00 -1.58 -11.77
N VAL A 13 7.35 -1.16 -13.00
CA VAL A 13 6.58 -1.43 -14.21
C VAL A 13 6.47 -2.94 -14.47
N SER A 14 7.57 -3.67 -14.34
CA SER A 14 7.58 -5.14 -14.49
C SER A 14 6.66 -5.82 -13.47
N LYS A 15 6.70 -5.39 -12.20
CA LYS A 15 5.82 -5.91 -11.14
C LYS A 15 4.34 -5.58 -11.40
N LEU A 16 4.03 -4.37 -11.88
CA LEU A 16 2.67 -3.97 -12.26
C LEU A 16 2.14 -4.81 -13.43
N ALA A 17 2.96 -5.00 -14.48
CA ALA A 17 2.63 -5.84 -15.62
C ALA A 17 2.36 -7.29 -15.20
N TYR A 18 3.19 -7.84 -14.30
CA TYR A 18 3.03 -9.18 -13.77
C TYR A 18 1.68 -9.41 -13.06
N VAL A 19 1.20 -8.44 -12.27
CA VAL A 19 -0.08 -8.55 -11.55
C VAL A 19 -1.30 -8.11 -12.35
N LYS A 20 -1.11 -7.44 -13.50
CA LYS A 20 -2.18 -6.83 -14.31
C LYS A 20 -3.32 -7.79 -14.66
N ASN A 21 -3.02 -9.07 -14.88
CA ASN A 21 -4.04 -10.08 -15.25
C ASN A 21 -4.34 -11.08 -14.11
N LYS A 22 -3.91 -10.81 -12.87
CA LYS A 22 -4.09 -11.68 -11.70
C LYS A 22 -5.03 -11.06 -10.68
N LYS A 23 -5.68 -11.86 -9.83
CA LYS A 23 -6.37 -11.33 -8.63
C LYS A 23 -5.30 -11.04 -7.58
N PHE A 24 -5.31 -9.84 -7.01
CA PHE A 24 -4.35 -9.44 -5.97
C PHE A 24 -5.00 -8.51 -4.95
N ALA A 25 -4.39 -8.49 -3.77
CA ALA A 25 -4.66 -7.54 -2.70
C ALA A 25 -3.35 -6.80 -2.37
N ILE A 26 -3.46 -5.68 -1.68
CA ILE A 26 -2.32 -4.82 -1.32
C ILE A 26 -2.21 -4.80 0.20
N ASN A 27 -1.03 -5.12 0.72
CA ASN A 27 -0.65 -4.77 2.08
C ASN A 27 0.45 -3.71 2.02
N VAL A 28 0.12 -2.47 2.34
CA VAL A 28 1.09 -1.38 2.41
C VAL A 28 1.59 -1.24 3.84
N ILE A 29 2.91 -1.29 4.02
CA ILE A 29 3.55 -1.31 5.34
C ILE A 29 4.45 -0.09 5.45
N SER A 30 4.10 0.85 6.30
CA SER A 30 4.93 2.02 6.64
C SER A 30 4.41 2.67 7.92
N LYS A 31 5.30 2.84 8.91
CA LYS A 31 4.94 3.48 10.20
C LYS A 31 4.53 4.94 9.99
N SER A 32 5.32 5.74 9.27
CA SER A 32 5.00 7.15 9.01
C SER A 32 4.06 7.36 7.82
N GLY A 33 4.08 6.44 6.84
CA GLY A 33 3.42 6.65 5.55
C GLY A 33 4.09 7.72 4.67
N THR A 34 5.29 8.19 5.04
CA THR A 34 6.04 9.22 4.30
C THR A 34 7.27 8.67 3.59
N THR A 35 7.61 7.40 3.80
CA THR A 35 8.69 6.74 3.07
C THR A 35 8.35 6.74 1.58
N LEU A 36 9.28 7.22 0.75
CA LEU A 36 9.02 7.58 -0.64
C LEU A 36 8.74 6.36 -1.51
N GLU A 37 9.59 5.34 -1.43
CA GLU A 37 9.54 4.12 -2.23
C GLU A 37 8.21 3.36 -2.06
N PRO A 38 7.73 3.04 -0.84
CA PRO A 38 6.43 2.38 -0.67
C PRO A 38 5.26 3.31 -1.02
N SER A 39 5.40 4.63 -0.84
CA SER A 39 4.32 5.57 -1.19
C SER A 39 4.07 5.62 -2.70
N ILE A 40 5.15 5.66 -3.50
CA ILE A 40 5.07 5.63 -4.96
C ILE A 40 4.50 4.29 -5.42
N ALA A 41 5.07 3.17 -4.95
CA ALA A 41 4.58 1.86 -5.33
C ALA A 41 3.10 1.67 -4.95
N PHE A 42 2.71 2.04 -3.73
CA PHE A 42 1.34 1.94 -3.27
C PHE A 42 0.37 2.75 -4.14
N ARG A 43 0.74 3.96 -4.55
CA ARG A 43 -0.08 4.78 -5.45
C ARG A 43 -0.38 4.04 -6.76
N GLU A 44 0.64 3.51 -7.42
CA GLU A 44 0.48 2.85 -8.73
C GLU A 44 -0.29 1.53 -8.62
N PHE A 45 0.01 0.70 -7.60
CA PHE A 45 -0.73 -0.54 -7.37
C PHE A 45 -2.19 -0.27 -6.99
N ARG A 46 -2.48 0.78 -6.21
CA ARG A 46 -3.85 1.18 -5.86
C ARG A 46 -4.63 1.61 -7.09
N ILE A 47 -4.04 2.41 -7.98
CA ILE A 47 -4.68 2.82 -9.24
C ILE A 47 -5.05 1.57 -10.06
N LEU A 48 -4.09 0.67 -10.28
CA LEU A 48 -4.33 -0.58 -11.01
C LEU A 48 -5.42 -1.45 -10.37
N LEU A 49 -5.46 -1.51 -9.04
CA LEU A 49 -6.48 -2.27 -8.32
C LEU A 49 -7.86 -1.62 -8.48
N GLU A 50 -7.95 -0.29 -8.28
CA GLU A 50 -9.19 0.48 -8.44
C GLU A 50 -9.77 0.36 -9.85
N GLU A 51 -8.92 0.36 -10.89
CA GLU A 51 -9.32 0.10 -12.27
C GLU A 51 -9.90 -1.32 -12.47
N LYS A 52 -9.34 -2.32 -11.79
CA LYS A 52 -9.73 -3.73 -11.96
C LYS A 52 -10.99 -4.12 -11.22
N VAL A 53 -11.21 -3.61 -10.01
CA VAL A 53 -12.32 -4.04 -9.14
C VAL A 53 -13.36 -2.93 -8.88
N GLY A 54 -13.05 -1.70 -9.27
CA GLY A 54 -13.81 -0.51 -8.97
C GLY A 54 -13.41 0.11 -7.63
N LYS A 55 -13.49 1.45 -7.55
CA LYS A 55 -13.06 2.23 -6.38
C LYS A 55 -13.75 1.80 -5.07
N ASP A 56 -15.05 1.51 -5.14
CA ASP A 56 -15.84 1.16 -3.96
C ASP A 56 -15.49 -0.21 -3.38
N ARG A 57 -15.01 -1.13 -4.24
CA ARG A 57 -14.61 -2.49 -3.83
C ARG A 57 -13.14 -2.59 -3.48
N ALA A 58 -12.30 -1.69 -4.00
CA ALA A 58 -10.85 -1.73 -3.81
C ALA A 58 -10.45 -1.68 -2.32
N SER A 59 -11.18 -0.95 -1.49
CA SER A 59 -10.92 -0.85 -0.04
C SER A 59 -10.91 -2.21 0.68
N LYS A 60 -11.74 -3.17 0.22
CA LYS A 60 -11.79 -4.54 0.77
C LYS A 60 -10.53 -5.37 0.47
N PHE A 61 -9.72 -4.93 -0.48
CA PHE A 61 -8.49 -5.60 -0.92
C PHE A 61 -7.24 -4.81 -0.54
N ILE A 62 -7.37 -3.79 0.30
CA ILE A 62 -6.25 -2.99 0.79
C ILE A 62 -6.18 -3.08 2.32
N ALA A 63 -5.03 -3.52 2.80
CA ALA A 63 -4.62 -3.43 4.19
C ALA A 63 -3.48 -2.44 4.35
N ALA A 64 -3.51 -1.68 5.44
CA ALA A 64 -2.46 -0.74 5.82
C ALA A 64 -1.88 -1.15 7.19
N THR A 65 -0.62 -1.55 7.21
CA THR A 65 0.14 -1.76 8.45
C THR A 65 0.93 -0.50 8.77
N THR A 66 0.48 0.26 9.76
CA THR A 66 0.95 1.62 10.03
C THR A 66 0.88 1.95 11.52
N ASP A 67 1.19 3.18 11.88
CA ASP A 67 1.07 3.68 13.26
C ASP A 67 -0.38 3.61 13.77
N ALA A 68 -0.56 3.52 15.09
CA ALA A 68 -1.85 3.39 15.75
C ALA A 68 -2.77 4.60 15.59
N ARG A 69 -2.22 5.81 15.44
CA ARG A 69 -2.96 7.06 15.65
C ARG A 69 -2.56 8.20 14.71
N LYS A 70 -1.35 8.18 14.14
CA LYS A 70 -0.80 9.30 13.37
C LYS A 70 -0.17 8.85 12.06
N GLY A 71 0.11 9.81 11.18
CA GLY A 71 0.83 9.57 9.94
C GLY A 71 -0.07 9.48 8.72
N LEU A 72 0.53 9.75 7.56
CA LEU A 72 -0.19 9.92 6.30
C LEU A 72 -0.94 8.65 5.90
N LEU A 73 -0.33 7.49 6.12
CA LEU A 73 -0.92 6.20 5.77
C LEU A 73 -2.09 5.85 6.72
N PHE A 74 -1.98 6.16 8.02
CA PHE A 74 -3.06 5.99 8.98
C PHE A 74 -4.28 6.85 8.62
N GLU A 75 -4.07 8.13 8.31
CA GLU A 75 -5.13 9.05 7.91
C GLU A 75 -5.79 8.60 6.60
N LEU A 76 -4.99 8.19 5.62
CA LEU A 76 -5.49 7.67 4.34
C LEU A 76 -6.33 6.41 4.55
N ALA A 77 -5.83 5.45 5.33
CA ALA A 77 -6.53 4.21 5.62
C ALA A 77 -7.83 4.45 6.39
N THR A 78 -7.86 5.43 7.28
CA THR A 78 -9.08 5.85 7.99
C THR A 78 -10.09 6.48 7.04
N ARG A 79 -9.67 7.45 6.22
CA ARG A 79 -10.55 8.10 5.23
C ARG A 79 -11.12 7.13 4.18
N LYS A 80 -10.32 6.16 3.76
CA LYS A 80 -10.69 5.18 2.73
C LYS A 80 -11.27 3.88 3.29
N ASN A 81 -11.39 3.78 4.61
CA ASN A 81 -11.88 2.61 5.32
C ASN A 81 -11.15 1.31 4.93
N TYR A 82 -9.82 1.37 4.87
CA TYR A 82 -8.97 0.20 4.68
C TYR A 82 -8.84 -0.59 5.98
N THR A 83 -8.58 -1.89 5.86
CA THR A 83 -8.21 -2.70 7.03
C THR A 83 -6.88 -2.17 7.58
N LYS A 84 -6.78 -1.98 8.89
CA LYS A 84 -5.57 -1.44 9.53
C LYS A 84 -4.95 -2.47 10.47
N PHE A 85 -3.63 -2.59 10.41
CA PHE A 85 -2.82 -3.30 11.38
C PHE A 85 -1.83 -2.31 12.00
N ILE A 86 -1.51 -2.51 13.28
CA ILE A 86 -0.73 -1.55 14.04
C ILE A 86 0.72 -2.01 14.17
N VAL A 87 1.65 -1.12 13.81
CA VAL A 87 3.06 -1.21 14.22
C VAL A 87 3.19 -0.52 15.57
N PRO A 88 3.55 -1.23 16.66
CA PRO A 88 3.68 -0.63 17.98
C PRO A 88 4.69 0.53 18.01
N ASP A 89 4.44 1.50 18.88
CA ASP A 89 5.27 2.71 19.01
C ASP A 89 6.70 2.35 19.46
N ASP A 90 6.83 1.36 20.32
CA ASP A 90 8.06 0.82 20.93
C ASP A 90 8.79 -0.23 20.11
N VAL A 91 8.25 -0.62 18.95
CA VAL A 91 8.88 -1.57 18.02
C VAL A 91 9.52 -0.81 16.85
N GLY A 92 10.83 -0.99 16.71
CA GLY A 92 11.62 -0.49 15.57
C GLY A 92 11.28 -1.24 14.28
N GLY A 93 11.66 -0.67 13.13
CA GLY A 93 11.34 -1.24 11.81
C GLY A 93 12.13 -2.50 11.44
N ARG A 94 13.05 -2.96 12.30
CA ARG A 94 13.89 -4.15 12.16
C ARG A 94 14.40 -4.58 13.52
#